data_AF-A0A5B7A244-F1
#
_entry.id   AF-A0A5B7A244-F1
#
_cell.length_a   1.000
_cell.length_b   1.000
_cell.length_c   1.000
_cell.angle_alpha   90.00
_cell.angle_beta   90.00
_cell.angle_gamma   90.00
#
_symmetry.space_group_name_H-M   'P 1'
#
loop_
_entity.id
_entity.type
_entity.pdbx_description
1 polymer ?
#
loop_
_entity_poly.entity_id
_entity_poly.type
_entity_poly.pdbx_seq_one_letter_code
_entity_poly.pdbx_strand_id
1 'polypeptide(L)'
;TLPVIEWGKHVRVILDVGCGVASFGGYLLDKQVITMSFAPKDEHEAQIQFALERGIPATLSVIGTQKLTFPDNVYDLIHCARCRVHWDADGGKPLMELNRI
;
A
#
# COMPACT_ATOMS: atom_id res chain seq x y z
N THR A 1 -17.74 -16.49 -3.11
CA THR A 1 -16.99 -16.69 -1.84
C THR A 1 -15.83 -15.71 -1.83
N LEU A 2 -15.50 -15.13 -0.68
CA LEU A 2 -14.34 -14.24 -0.58
C LEU A 2 -13.05 -15.08 -0.72
N PRO A 3 -11.98 -14.54 -1.34
CA PRO A 3 -10.71 -15.23 -1.43
C PRO A 3 -10.12 -15.49 -0.03
N VAL A 4 -9.51 -16.66 0.16
CA VAL A 4 -8.85 -17.02 1.41
C VAL A 4 -7.47 -16.36 1.44
N ILE A 5 -7.20 -15.61 2.51
CA ILE A 5 -5.91 -14.95 2.71
C ILE A 5 -4.89 -16.00 3.20
N GLU A 6 -3.94 -16.35 2.35
CA GLU A 6 -2.81 -17.22 2.68
C GLU A 6 -1.48 -16.51 2.41
N TRP A 7 -0.86 -15.98 3.47
CA TRP A 7 0.42 -15.27 3.41
C TRP A 7 1.54 -16.14 2.83
N GLY A 8 2.33 -15.58 1.91
CA GLY A 8 3.45 -16.25 1.25
C GLY A 8 3.03 -17.27 0.20
N LYS A 9 1.73 -17.55 0.07
CA LYS A 9 1.18 -18.51 -0.91
C LYS A 9 0.31 -17.82 -1.94
N HIS A 10 -0.88 -17.37 -1.53
CA HIS A 10 -1.83 -16.66 -2.39
C HIS A 10 -1.64 -15.14 -2.33
N VAL A 11 -1.13 -14.64 -1.20
CA VAL A 11 -0.82 -13.21 -1.03
C VAL A 11 0.68 -13.07 -0.78
N ARG A 12 1.39 -12.46 -1.72
CA ARG A 12 2.86 -12.29 -1.71
C ARG A 12 3.28 -10.84 -1.90
N VAL A 13 2.46 -10.02 -2.56
CA VAL A 13 2.76 -8.61 -2.79
C VAL A 13 1.57 -7.76 -2.34
N ILE A 14 1.82 -6.81 -1.43
CA ILE A 14 0.79 -5.96 -0.83
C ILE A 14 1.13 -4.50 -1.01
N LEU A 15 0.13 -3.67 -1.29
CA LEU A 15 0.24 -2.21 -1.15
C LEU A 15 -0.23 -1.82 0.25
N ASP A 16 0.64 -1.22 1.06
CA ASP A 16 0.33 -0.73 2.42
C ASP A 16 0.18 0.80 2.40
N VAL A 17 -1.06 1.26 2.23
CA VAL A 17 -1.43 2.67 2.14
C VAL A 17 -1.46 3.29 3.53
N GLY A 18 -0.67 4.35 3.74
CA GLY A 18 -0.52 4.99 5.06
C GLY A 18 0.27 4.12 6.03
N CYS A 19 1.41 3.59 5.58
CA CYS A 19 2.22 2.58 6.28
C CYS A 19 2.75 3.00 7.67
N GLY A 20 2.71 4.28 8.04
CA GLY A 20 3.14 4.74 9.36
C GLY A 20 4.61 4.44 9.62
N VAL A 21 4.90 3.56 10.59
CA VAL A 21 6.26 3.10 10.91
C VAL A 21 6.61 1.75 10.26
N ALA A 22 5.85 1.35 9.24
CA ALA A 22 6.01 0.10 8.48
C ALA A 22 5.95 -1.18 9.33
N SER A 23 5.17 -1.16 10.43
CA SER A 23 5.03 -2.30 11.33
C SER A 23 4.32 -3.49 10.68
N PHE A 24 3.29 -3.23 9.86
CA PHE A 24 2.57 -4.26 9.13
C PHE A 24 3.48 -4.96 8.12
N GLY A 25 4.22 -4.18 7.32
CA GLY A 25 5.22 -4.71 6.40
C GLY A 25 6.32 -5.52 7.07
N GLY A 26 6.85 -5.01 8.19
CA GLY A 26 7.88 -5.71 8.96
C GLY A 26 7.40 -7.07 9.48
N TYR A 27 6.17 -7.16 9.97
CA TYR A 27 5.59 -8.42 10.43
C TYR A 27 5.39 -9.45 9.31
N LEU A 28 5.06 -8.98 8.11
CA LEU A 28 4.76 -9.83 6.96
C LEU A 28 6.00 -10.31 6.22
N LEU A 29 7.13 -9.64 6.39
CA LEU A 29 8.40 -10.05 5.80
C LEU A 29 8.80 -11.47 6.21
N ASP A 30 8.63 -11.81 7.50
CA ASP A 30 8.87 -13.15 8.06
C ASP A 30 7.92 -14.23 7.49
N LYS A 31 6.83 -13.81 6.83
CA LYS A 31 5.85 -14.69 6.19
C LYS A 31 6.03 -14.79 4.68
N GLN A 32 7.17 -14.36 4.16
CA GLN A 32 7.47 -14.34 2.72
C GLN A 32 6.49 -13.46 1.93
N VAL A 33 6.06 -12.34 2.52
CA VAL A 33 5.20 -11.35 1.88
C VAL A 33 5.94 -10.02 1.82
N ILE A 34 6.02 -9.44 0.64
CA ILE A 34 6.63 -8.13 0.40
C ILE A 34 5.53 -7.08 0.41
N THR A 35 5.73 -6.02 1.20
CA THR A 35 4.84 -4.86 1.21
C THR A 35 5.50 -3.67 0.54
N MET A 36 4.81 -3.04 -0.40
CA MET A 36 5.13 -1.70 -0.87
C MET A 36 4.47 -0.70 0.06
N SER A 37 5.27 -0.06 0.91
CA SER A 37 4.84 1.04 1.77
C SER A 37 4.50 2.26 0.91
N PHE A 38 3.32 2.83 1.13
CA PHE A 38 2.82 3.95 0.36
C PHE A 38 2.42 5.08 1.29
N ALA A 39 2.96 6.26 1.08
CA ALA A 39 2.54 7.47 1.79
C ALA A 39 2.22 8.60 0.79
N PRO A 40 1.21 9.43 1.09
CA PRO A 40 1.00 10.66 0.35
C PRO A 40 2.25 11.56 0.43
N LYS A 41 2.51 12.32 -0.64
CA LYS A 41 3.55 13.35 -0.66
C LYS A 41 3.10 14.57 0.15
N ASP A 42 3.03 14.42 1.47
CA ASP A 42 2.69 15.46 2.44
C ASP A 42 3.62 15.38 3.66
N GLU A 43 3.22 15.96 4.79
CA GLU A 43 3.96 16.00 6.07
C GLU A 43 4.43 14.64 6.63
N HIS A 44 4.07 13.53 5.99
CA HIS A 44 4.43 12.17 6.38
C HIS A 44 5.66 11.58 5.65
N GLU A 45 6.49 12.39 4.97
CA GLU A 45 7.73 11.91 4.29
C GLU A 45 8.63 11.06 5.21
N ALA A 46 8.67 11.35 6.52
CA ALA A 46 9.42 10.58 7.51
C ALA A 46 8.99 9.10 7.59
N GLN A 47 7.74 8.77 7.25
CA GLN A 47 7.23 7.39 7.25
C GLN A 47 7.92 6.54 6.18
N ILE A 48 8.18 7.11 5.00
CA ILE A 48 8.88 6.44 3.92
C ILE A 48 10.33 6.18 4.32
N GLN A 49 10.99 7.16 4.92
CA GLN A 49 12.36 6.96 5.42
C GLN A 49 12.44 5.81 6.44
N PHE A 50 11.49 5.76 7.39
CA PHE A 50 11.43 4.66 8.37
C PHE A 50 11.19 3.28 7.75
N ALA A 51 10.40 3.20 6.68
CA ALA A 51 10.15 1.95 5.96
C ALA A 51 11.43 1.49 5.23
N LEU A 52 12.11 2.40 4.54
CA LEU A 52 13.34 2.12 3.81
C LEU A 52 14.48 1.69 4.75
N GLU A 53 14.64 2.32 5.91
CA GLU A 53 15.62 1.92 6.93
C GLU A 53 15.38 0.51 7.49
N ARG A 54 14.15 0.00 7.39
CA ARG A 54 13.78 -1.37 7.76
C ARG A 54 13.90 -2.36 6.59
N GLY A 55 14.36 -1.92 5.43
CA GLY A 55 14.48 -2.75 4.23
C GLY A 55 13.15 -3.03 3.53
N ILE A 56 12.09 -2.27 3.86
CA ILE A 56 10.76 -2.42 3.26
C ILE A 56 10.66 -1.47 2.06
N PRO A 57 10.33 -1.95 0.85
CA PRO A 57 10.10 -1.08 -0.30
C PRO A 57 9.06 -0.01 0.01
N ALA A 58 9.34 1.24 -0.36
CA ALA A 58 8.47 2.35 -0.04
C ALA A 58 8.49 3.43 -1.12
N THR A 59 7.37 4.12 -1.33
CA THR A 59 7.27 5.21 -2.30
C THR A 59 6.30 6.31 -1.87
N LEU A 60 6.54 7.52 -2.37
CA LEU A 60 5.64 8.67 -2.26
C LEU A 60 4.81 8.80 -3.54
N SER A 61 3.51 8.96 -3.42
CA SER A 61 2.66 9.34 -4.55
C SER A 61 1.36 10.00 -4.09
N VAL A 62 0.50 10.38 -5.03
CA VAL A 62 -0.79 11.03 -4.73
C VAL A 62 -1.92 10.17 -5.29
N ILE A 63 -2.76 9.64 -4.40
CA ILE A 63 -3.97 8.88 -4.78
C ILE A 63 -5.09 9.86 -5.12
N GLY A 64 -5.83 9.61 -6.21
CA GLY A 64 -7.09 10.30 -6.53
C GLY A 64 -6.98 11.38 -7.62
N THR A 65 -5.86 12.09 -7.69
CA THR A 65 -5.64 13.13 -8.71
C THR A 65 -4.82 12.65 -9.91
N GLN A 66 -4.00 11.63 -9.73
CA GLN A 66 -3.11 11.08 -10.77
C GLN A 66 -3.16 9.55 -10.77
N LYS A 67 -2.89 8.96 -11.93
CA LYS A 67 -2.69 7.52 -12.07
C LYS A 67 -1.35 7.14 -11.43
N LEU A 68 -1.35 6.14 -10.57
CA LEU A 68 -0.14 5.56 -9.99
C LEU A 68 0.67 4.88 -11.08
N THR A 69 2.00 4.89 -10.92
CA THR A 69 2.94 4.29 -11.88
C THR A 69 2.92 2.75 -11.87
N PHE A 70 2.13 2.16 -10.99
CA PHE A 70 1.99 0.71 -10.87
C PHE A 70 1.18 0.12 -12.03
N PRO A 71 1.61 -1.03 -12.59
CA PRO A 71 0.82 -1.79 -13.56
C PRO A 71 -0.52 -2.25 -13.00
N ASP A 72 -1.43 -2.64 -13.88
CA ASP A 72 -2.71 -3.22 -13.50
C ASP A 72 -2.51 -4.60 -12.82
N ASN A 73 -3.28 -4.91 -11.78
CA ASN A 73 -3.27 -6.18 -11.03
C ASN A 73 -1.88 -6.63 -10.55
N VAL A 74 -1.05 -5.70 -10.08
CA VAL A 74 0.29 -5.99 -9.55
C VAL A 74 0.25 -6.36 -8.06
N TYR A 75 -0.80 -5.99 -7.33
CA TYR A 75 -0.95 -6.30 -5.91
C TYR A 75 -1.97 -7.42 -5.65
N ASP A 76 -1.62 -8.35 -4.76
CA ASP A 76 -2.52 -9.43 -4.33
C ASP A 76 -3.53 -8.94 -3.27
N LEU A 77 -3.15 -7.90 -2.53
CA LEU A 77 -3.96 -7.29 -1.47
C LEU A 77 -3.57 -5.83 -1.29
N ILE A 78 -4.55 -4.99 -0.94
CA ILE A 78 -4.33 -3.60 -0.54
C ILE A 78 -4.76 -3.43 0.91
N HIS A 79 -3.87 -2.88 1.73
CA HIS A 79 -4.09 -2.60 3.13
C HIS A 79 -4.14 -1.08 3.35
N CYS A 80 -5.07 -0.61 4.19
CA CYS A 80 -5.09 0.75 4.71
C CYS A 80 -5.55 0.69 6.16
N ALA A 81 -4.75 1.26 7.06
CA ALA A 81 -5.13 1.48 8.45
C ALA A 81 -4.92 2.94 8.81
N ARG A 82 -6.01 3.68 9.06
CA ARG A 82 -5.96 5.13 9.35
C ARG A 82 -5.14 5.92 8.33
N CYS A 83 -5.19 5.50 7.05
CA CYS A 83 -4.34 6.04 6.00
C CYS A 83 -4.70 7.45 5.52
N ARG A 84 -5.77 8.05 6.07
CA ARG A 84 -6.25 9.41 5.76
C ARG A 84 -6.55 9.66 4.28
N VAL A 85 -6.79 8.59 3.52
CA VAL A 85 -7.26 8.72 2.13
C VAL A 85 -8.76 8.95 2.13
N HIS A 86 -9.20 9.99 1.44
CA HIS A 86 -10.61 10.25 1.17
C HIS A 86 -11.08 9.37 0.01
N TRP A 87 -11.51 8.15 0.31
CA TRP A 87 -11.83 7.13 -0.70
C TRP A 87 -12.98 7.51 -1.65
N ASP A 88 -13.91 8.33 -1.16
CA ASP A 88 -15.08 8.85 -1.87
C ASP A 88 -14.79 10.15 -2.64
N ALA A 89 -13.62 10.76 -2.46
CA ALA A 89 -13.24 12.00 -3.13
C ALA A 89 -13.16 11.84 -4.65
N ASP A 90 -13.28 12.97 -5.34
CA ASP A 90 -13.17 13.08 -6.80
C ASP A 90 -14.09 12.11 -7.58
N GLY A 91 -15.23 11.73 -7.00
CA GLY A 91 -16.16 10.77 -7.58
C GLY A 91 -15.71 9.31 -7.45
N GLY A 92 -14.94 8.98 -6.40
CA GLY A 92 -14.46 7.62 -6.14
C GLY A 92 -13.21 7.24 -6.94
N LYS A 93 -12.51 8.20 -7.56
CA LYS A 93 -11.26 7.95 -8.29
C LYS A 93 -10.20 7.20 -7.47
N PRO A 94 -9.99 7.49 -6.17
CA PRO A 94 -9.07 6.70 -5.34
C PRO A 94 -9.38 5.20 -5.35
N LEU A 95 -10.66 4.83 -5.19
CA LEU A 95 -11.10 3.44 -5.20
C LEU A 95 -10.94 2.81 -6.58
N MET A 96 -11.26 3.54 -7.65
CA MET A 96 -11.09 3.05 -9.02
C MET A 96 -9.61 2.82 -9.35
N GLU A 97 -8.73 3.69 -8.89
CA GLU A 97 -7.30 3.56 -9.10
C GLU A 97 -6.71 2.40 -8.30
N LEU A 98 -7.15 2.18 -7.06
CA LEU A 98 -6.77 1.00 -6.30
C LEU A 98 -7.35 -0.31 -6.87
N ASN A 99 -8.56 -0.28 -7.42
CA ASN A 99 -9.14 -1.47 -8.06
C ASN A 99 -8.41 -1.85 -9.36
N ARG A 100 -7.70 -0.91 -9.98
CA ARG A 100 -6.93 -1.16 -11.20
C ARG A 100 -5.62 -1.91 -10.92
N ILE A 101 -4.91 -1.51 -9.87
CA ILE A 101 -3.55 -2.00 -9.52
C ILE A 101 -3.58 -3.23 -8.64
#